data_AF-A0A7J0GVI7-F1
#
_entry.id   AF-A0A7J0GVI7-F1
#
_cell.length_a   1.000
_cell.length_b   1.000
_cell.length_c   1.000
_cell.angle_alpha   90.00
_cell.angle_beta   90.00
_cell.angle_gamma   90.00
#
_symmetry.space_group_name_H-M   'P 1'
#
loop_
_entity.id
_entity.type
_entity.pdbx_description
1 polymer ?
#
loop_
_entity_poly.entity_id
_entity_poly.type
_entity_poly.pdbx_seq_one_letter_code
_entity_poly.pdbx_strand_id
1 'polypeptide(L)'
;MRDVEIPNWLKGLPLAPEFRPTDTEFADPIAYISKIEKEASVFGICKVIPPLPKPSKKYVVSNLNKSLLKCPELGRDINLGGTESGNEANDGEVRAVFTTRQQELGQNAKTTKKVVHPQPPAVRKLVWQSGEVYTLEQFELKSKAFAKNQLGLVRDVSPLVIEALFWKASSEKPIHIEYANDVPGSGFGEPEGSFRYFHRLRRRRRTFNRNTGGYNSGKYQVNSMSSNCENKEQSTKNSPNSSRETSKVSISLPTILSNETSQFSNQKSSNTSKEMQGSAGWKLSNCPWNLQVIARSPGSLTRFMPDDIPGVTSPMVYIGMLFSWFAWHVEDHELHSLNFLHTGSPKTWYAVPGDYAFAFEEVIRNQGYGGNIDRLGM
;
A
#
# COMPACT_ATOMS: atom_id res chain seq x y z
N MET A 1 -23.82 -30.56 -11.64
CA MET A 1 -22.61 -29.73 -11.43
C MET A 1 -22.09 -29.31 -12.80
N ARG A 2 -21.47 -28.14 -12.91
CA ARG A 2 -20.94 -27.57 -14.15
C ARG A 2 -19.43 -27.83 -14.22
N ASP A 3 -18.97 -28.37 -15.34
CA ASP A 3 -17.55 -28.38 -15.69
C ASP A 3 -17.16 -27.04 -16.33
N VAL A 4 -15.96 -26.57 -16.01
CA VAL A 4 -15.43 -25.29 -16.49
C VAL A 4 -14.33 -25.58 -17.50
N GLU A 5 -14.53 -25.10 -18.73
CA GLU A 5 -13.51 -25.16 -19.77
C GLU A 5 -12.41 -24.13 -19.48
N ILE A 6 -11.17 -24.61 -19.41
CA ILE A 6 -10.00 -23.76 -19.19
C ILE A 6 -9.41 -23.39 -20.56
N PRO A 7 -9.32 -22.09 -20.90
CA PRO A 7 -8.74 -21.64 -22.16
C PRO A 7 -7.30 -22.13 -22.36
N ASN A 8 -6.94 -22.48 -23.59
CA ASN A 8 -5.60 -23.01 -23.89
C ASN A 8 -4.47 -22.00 -23.62
N TRP A 9 -4.71 -20.72 -23.91
CA TRP A 9 -3.75 -19.65 -23.60
C TRP A 9 -3.47 -19.58 -22.09
N LEU A 10 -4.49 -19.79 -21.26
CA LEU A 10 -4.37 -19.77 -19.80
C LEU A 10 -3.53 -20.94 -19.29
N LYS A 11 -3.68 -22.13 -19.88
CA LYS A 11 -2.86 -23.31 -19.55
C LYS A 11 -1.39 -23.14 -19.94
N GLY A 12 -1.13 -22.38 -21.00
CA GLY A 12 0.21 -22.18 -21.56
C GLY A 12 0.94 -20.95 -21.05
N LEU A 13 0.33 -20.16 -20.15
CA LEU A 13 0.96 -18.96 -19.61
C LEU A 13 2.19 -19.32 -18.76
N PRO A 14 3.35 -18.67 -18.99
CA PRO A 14 4.53 -18.89 -18.19
C PRO A 14 4.31 -18.39 -16.76
N LEU A 15 4.78 -19.16 -15.79
CA LEU A 15 4.73 -18.78 -14.38
C LEU A 15 5.93 -17.91 -14.01
N ALA A 16 5.68 -16.89 -13.21
CA ALA A 16 6.73 -16.08 -12.61
C ALA A 16 7.61 -16.92 -11.66
N PRO A 17 8.91 -16.58 -11.50
CA PRO A 17 9.82 -17.33 -10.66
C PRO A 17 9.40 -17.27 -9.17
N GLU A 18 9.60 -18.39 -8.49
CA GLU A 18 9.36 -18.54 -7.06
C GLU A 18 10.67 -18.67 -6.29
N PHE A 19 10.93 -17.75 -5.38
CA PHE A 19 12.14 -17.72 -4.58
C PHE A 19 11.87 -18.11 -3.12
N ARG A 20 12.80 -18.86 -2.52
CA ARG A 20 12.73 -19.37 -1.14
C ARG A 20 14.01 -18.99 -0.39
N PRO A 21 14.13 -17.75 0.12
CA PRO A 21 15.32 -17.31 0.84
C PRO A 21 15.60 -18.19 2.06
N THR A 22 16.87 -18.42 2.35
CA THR A 22 17.30 -18.94 3.66
C THR A 22 17.03 -17.91 4.76
N ASP A 23 17.10 -18.31 6.03
CA ASP A 23 16.99 -17.34 7.15
C ASP A 23 18.04 -16.22 7.08
N THR A 24 19.25 -16.51 6.58
CA THR A 24 20.32 -15.51 6.43
C THR A 24 20.03 -14.53 5.30
N GLU A 25 19.55 -15.03 4.17
CA GLU A 25 19.14 -14.20 3.03
C GLU A 25 17.91 -13.36 3.36
N PHE A 26 16.98 -13.91 4.14
CA PHE A 26 15.77 -13.22 4.57
C PHE A 26 16.04 -12.12 5.61
N ALA A 27 17.23 -12.06 6.20
CA ALA A 27 17.57 -11.03 7.18
C ALA A 27 17.78 -9.63 6.56
N ASP A 28 18.13 -9.54 5.27
CA ASP A 28 18.30 -8.28 4.55
C ASP A 28 17.43 -8.25 3.28
N PRO A 29 16.22 -7.65 3.35
CA PRO A 29 15.28 -7.66 2.24
C PRO A 29 15.81 -6.88 1.03
N ILE A 30 16.49 -5.75 1.23
CA ILE A 30 16.96 -4.92 0.12
C ILE A 30 18.09 -5.64 -0.62
N ALA A 31 19.06 -6.20 0.11
CA ALA A 31 20.12 -6.98 -0.51
C ALA A 31 19.56 -8.23 -1.23
N TYR A 32 18.55 -8.89 -0.67
CA TYR A 32 17.93 -10.04 -1.29
C TYR A 32 17.16 -9.69 -2.57
N ILE A 33 16.40 -8.59 -2.56
CA ILE A 33 15.71 -8.10 -3.77
C ILE A 33 16.73 -7.81 -4.87
N SER A 34 17.80 -7.07 -4.57
CA SER A 34 18.87 -6.80 -5.56
C SER A 34 19.55 -8.08 -6.07
N LYS A 35 19.67 -9.13 -5.24
CA LYS A 35 20.23 -10.42 -5.65
C LYS A 35 19.36 -11.10 -6.72
N ILE A 36 18.04 -11.10 -6.55
CA ILE A 36 17.11 -11.81 -7.45
C ILE A 36 16.63 -10.96 -8.63
N GLU A 37 16.84 -9.64 -8.58
CA GLU A 37 16.32 -8.65 -9.53
C GLU A 37 16.60 -9.03 -10.98
N LYS A 38 17.83 -9.43 -11.32
CA LYS A 38 18.21 -9.79 -12.69
C LYS A 38 17.39 -10.96 -13.26
N GLU A 39 17.03 -11.94 -12.43
CA GLU A 39 16.22 -13.09 -12.85
C GLU A 39 14.73 -12.74 -12.86
N ALA A 40 14.27 -12.02 -11.84
CA ALA A 40 12.87 -11.63 -11.70
C ALA A 40 12.41 -10.59 -12.73
N SER A 41 13.29 -9.67 -13.15
CA SER A 41 12.94 -8.57 -14.06
C SER A 41 12.49 -9.06 -15.44
N VAL A 42 12.99 -10.21 -15.89
CA VAL A 42 12.58 -10.88 -17.15
C VAL A 42 11.08 -11.22 -17.16
N PHE A 43 10.45 -11.33 -15.98
CA PHE A 43 9.03 -11.62 -15.82
C PHE A 43 8.21 -10.41 -15.35
N GLY A 44 8.86 -9.33 -14.92
CA GLY A 44 8.23 -8.15 -14.31
C GLY A 44 7.67 -8.35 -12.90
N ILE A 45 7.54 -9.59 -12.44
CA ILE A 45 7.09 -9.95 -11.09
C ILE A 45 7.76 -11.25 -10.64
N CYS A 46 7.88 -11.45 -9.34
CA CYS A 46 8.26 -12.74 -8.76
C CYS A 46 7.50 -13.01 -7.47
N LYS A 47 7.54 -14.25 -6.99
CA LYS A 47 6.97 -14.64 -5.69
C LYS A 47 8.06 -15.03 -4.71
N VAL A 48 8.16 -14.33 -3.59
CA VAL A 48 9.06 -14.70 -2.49
C VAL A 48 8.27 -15.42 -1.40
N ILE A 49 8.73 -16.61 -1.00
CA ILE A 49 8.12 -17.40 0.07
C ILE A 49 9.02 -17.30 1.31
N PRO A 50 8.59 -16.59 2.37
CA PRO A 50 9.39 -16.45 3.58
C PRO A 50 9.75 -17.79 4.23
N PRO A 51 10.93 -17.92 4.87
CA PRO A 51 11.31 -19.07 5.68
C PRO A 51 10.57 -19.12 7.04
N LEU A 52 9.57 -18.24 7.22
CA LEU A 52 8.79 -18.11 8.45
C LEU A 52 7.42 -18.78 8.30
N PRO A 53 6.86 -19.35 9.39
CA PRO A 53 5.51 -19.88 9.34
C PRO A 53 4.48 -18.77 9.05
N LYS A 54 3.32 -19.14 8.51
CA LYS A 54 2.25 -18.19 8.26
C LYS A 54 1.67 -17.66 9.58
N PRO A 55 1.37 -16.36 9.71
CA PRO A 55 0.71 -15.82 10.88
C PRO A 55 -0.72 -16.39 10.99
N SER A 56 -1.23 -16.53 12.23
CA SER A 56 -2.60 -17.00 12.43
C SER A 56 -3.61 -15.96 11.98
N LYS A 57 -4.79 -16.39 11.49
CA LYS A 57 -5.87 -15.47 11.10
C LYS A 57 -6.28 -14.56 12.26
N LYS A 58 -6.37 -15.10 13.48
CA LYS A 58 -6.69 -14.32 14.70
C LYS A 58 -5.69 -13.19 14.93
N TYR A 59 -4.40 -13.47 14.75
CA TYR A 59 -3.34 -12.48 14.87
C TYR A 59 -3.50 -11.36 13.83
N VAL A 60 -3.68 -11.72 12.55
CA VAL A 60 -3.84 -10.76 11.45
C VAL A 60 -5.08 -9.87 11.67
N VAL A 61 -6.24 -10.47 11.96
CA VAL A 61 -7.49 -9.74 12.18
C VAL A 61 -7.39 -8.81 13.40
N SER A 62 -6.72 -9.24 14.47
CA SER A 62 -6.48 -8.39 15.64
C SER A 62 -5.68 -7.14 15.29
N ASN A 63 -4.60 -7.28 14.51
CA ASN A 63 -3.79 -6.12 14.09
C ASN A 63 -4.51 -5.21 13.11
N LEU A 64 -5.23 -5.77 12.13
CA LEU A 64 -6.05 -4.98 11.22
C LEU A 64 -7.10 -4.17 11.99
N ASN A 65 -7.83 -4.79 12.93
CA ASN A 65 -8.79 -4.07 13.76
C ASN A 65 -8.14 -2.96 14.58
N LYS A 66 -6.99 -3.23 15.23
CA LYS A 66 -6.21 -2.20 15.94
C LYS A 66 -5.80 -1.04 15.03
N SER A 67 -5.48 -1.32 13.76
CA SER A 67 -5.10 -0.30 12.79
C SER A 67 -6.30 0.52 12.33
N LEU A 68 -7.43 -0.13 12.01
CA LEU A 68 -8.66 0.53 11.57
C LEU A 68 -9.24 1.44 12.66
N LEU A 69 -9.14 1.06 13.93
CA LEU A 69 -9.55 1.90 15.07
C LEU A 69 -8.77 3.22 15.17
N LYS A 70 -7.54 3.28 14.63
CA LYS A 70 -6.72 4.51 14.62
C LYS A 70 -7.18 5.51 13.55
N CYS A 71 -8.12 5.12 12.68
CA CYS A 71 -8.72 5.96 11.65
C CYS A 71 -10.23 6.16 11.91
N PRO A 72 -10.63 6.83 13.01
CA PRO A 72 -12.03 6.95 13.42
C PRO A 72 -12.86 7.91 12.55
N GLU A 73 -12.31 8.48 11.47
CA GLU A 73 -13.02 9.40 10.56
C GLU A 73 -14.26 8.77 9.91
N LEU A 74 -14.41 7.44 9.99
CA LEU A 74 -15.54 6.67 9.45
C LEU A 74 -16.52 6.14 10.51
N GLY A 75 -16.20 6.23 11.80
CA GLY A 75 -16.93 5.52 12.87
C GLY A 75 -17.90 6.38 13.68
N ARG A 76 -17.95 7.70 13.49
CA ARG A 76 -18.74 8.60 14.35
C ARG A 76 -20.18 8.86 13.91
N ASP A 77 -20.50 8.70 12.63
CA ASP A 77 -21.78 9.19 12.07
C ASP A 77 -22.68 8.10 11.46
N ILE A 78 -22.40 6.81 11.68
CA ILE A 78 -23.15 5.72 11.03
C ILE A 78 -24.06 4.99 12.02
N ASN A 79 -25.36 5.34 11.99
CA ASN A 79 -26.42 4.49 12.52
C ASN A 79 -26.52 3.23 11.66
N LEU A 80 -25.85 2.16 12.07
CA LEU A 80 -26.06 0.82 11.52
C LEU A 80 -27.43 0.34 11.98
N GLY A 81 -28.43 0.46 11.11
CA GLY A 81 -29.84 0.16 11.39
C GLY A 81 -30.03 -1.20 12.09
N GLY A 82 -30.49 -1.12 13.33
CA GLY A 82 -30.99 -2.23 14.14
C GLY A 82 -32.07 -1.69 15.07
N THR A 83 -33.30 -2.14 14.82
CA THR A 83 -34.54 -2.10 15.62
C THR A 83 -34.64 -1.05 16.74
N GLU A 84 -35.61 -0.14 16.60
CA GLU A 84 -36.10 0.73 17.67
C GLU A 84 -36.50 -0.08 18.92
N SER A 85 -35.71 0.07 19.99
CA SER A 85 -36.21 0.00 21.36
C SER A 85 -35.36 0.93 22.21
N GLY A 86 -36.04 1.84 22.92
CA GLY A 86 -35.43 3.01 23.53
C GLY A 86 -34.57 2.74 24.77
N ASN A 87 -33.94 3.84 25.19
CA ASN A 87 -33.22 4.08 26.44
C ASN A 87 -31.87 3.37 26.58
N GLU A 88 -30.81 4.08 26.23
CA GLU A 88 -29.77 4.55 27.16
C GLU A 88 -28.68 5.26 26.35
N ALA A 89 -27.97 6.20 26.96
CA ALA A 89 -26.90 6.96 26.32
C ALA A 89 -25.77 5.99 25.90
N ASN A 90 -25.82 5.49 24.66
CA ASN A 90 -24.74 4.70 24.08
C ASN A 90 -23.56 5.62 23.82
N ASP A 91 -22.59 5.60 24.73
CA ASP A 91 -21.20 5.91 24.44
C ASP A 91 -20.83 5.14 23.16
N GLY A 92 -20.70 5.87 22.05
CA GLY A 92 -20.59 5.27 20.71
C GLY A 92 -19.38 4.34 20.63
N GLU A 93 -19.60 3.04 20.71
CA GLU A 93 -18.54 2.04 20.70
C GLU A 93 -17.75 2.18 19.40
N VAL A 94 -16.52 2.69 19.50
CA VAL A 94 -15.66 2.91 18.33
C VAL A 94 -15.36 1.55 17.71
N ARG A 95 -16.03 1.26 16.60
CA ARG A 95 -15.89 -0.02 15.89
C ARG A 95 -14.83 0.07 14.80
N ALA A 96 -14.02 -0.98 14.68
CA ALA A 96 -13.03 -1.11 13.60
C ALA A 96 -13.75 -1.34 12.27
N VAL A 97 -13.85 -0.30 11.44
CA VAL A 97 -14.56 -0.33 10.15
C VAL A 97 -13.69 0.16 9.00
N PHE A 98 -14.06 -0.21 7.78
CA PHE A 98 -13.50 0.30 6.54
C PHE A 98 -14.60 0.50 5.49
N THR A 99 -14.33 1.35 4.51
CA THR A 99 -15.25 1.63 3.41
C THR A 99 -14.83 0.83 2.18
N THR A 100 -15.82 0.23 1.52
CA THR A 100 -15.64 -0.47 0.25
C THR A 100 -15.90 0.44 -0.94
N ARG A 101 -15.68 -0.09 -2.14
CA ARG A 101 -16.01 0.49 -3.43
C ARG A 101 -16.65 -0.62 -4.27
N GLN A 102 -17.57 -0.25 -5.16
CA GLN A 102 -18.12 -1.17 -6.13
C GLN A 102 -17.30 -1.16 -7.42
N GLN A 103 -17.09 -2.34 -7.98
CA GLN A 103 -16.40 -2.57 -9.23
C GLN A 103 -17.27 -3.46 -10.12
N GLU A 104 -17.31 -3.13 -11.41
CA GLU A 104 -18.00 -3.91 -12.43
C GLU A 104 -17.03 -4.91 -13.07
N LEU A 105 -17.48 -6.15 -13.30
CA LEU A 105 -16.75 -7.16 -14.08
C LEU A 105 -17.66 -7.71 -15.17
N GLY A 106 -17.30 -7.49 -16.43
CA GLY A 106 -18.04 -7.94 -17.61
C GLY A 106 -18.13 -6.87 -18.69
N GLN A 107 -18.84 -7.17 -19.77
CA GLN A 107 -19.05 -6.27 -20.90
C GLN A 107 -20.54 -6.06 -21.16
N ASN A 108 -20.93 -4.80 -21.37
CA ASN A 108 -22.25 -4.48 -21.86
C ASN A 108 -22.32 -4.74 -23.38
N ALA A 109 -23.14 -5.68 -23.82
CA ALA A 109 -23.31 -6.10 -25.21
C ALA A 109 -23.93 -5.03 -26.16
N LYS A 110 -23.77 -3.73 -25.91
CA LYS A 110 -24.35 -2.64 -26.71
C LYS A 110 -23.36 -1.52 -27.01
N THR A 111 -22.41 -1.79 -27.89
CA THR A 111 -21.72 -0.74 -28.69
C THR A 111 -21.43 -1.23 -30.10
N THR A 112 -22.43 -1.84 -30.76
CA THR A 112 -22.49 -1.79 -32.22
C THR A 112 -23.93 -1.61 -32.67
N LYS A 113 -24.23 -0.44 -33.26
CA LYS A 113 -25.49 -0.02 -33.93
C LYS A 113 -26.74 0.14 -33.04
N LYS A 114 -26.99 1.38 -32.59
CA LYS A 114 -28.17 2.20 -32.98
C LYS A 114 -28.22 3.50 -32.16
N VAL A 115 -28.50 4.59 -32.88
CA VAL A 115 -28.92 5.89 -32.35
C VAL A 115 -30.07 5.67 -31.37
N VAL A 116 -29.93 6.11 -30.12
CA VAL A 116 -31.00 6.14 -29.12
C VAL A 116 -30.92 7.45 -28.36
N HIS A 117 -32.07 8.12 -28.26
CA HIS A 117 -32.32 9.35 -27.53
C HIS A 117 -31.72 9.35 -26.10
N PRO A 118 -31.27 10.50 -25.60
CA PRO A 118 -30.73 10.61 -24.25
C PRO A 118 -31.86 10.45 -23.23
N GLN A 119 -31.95 9.27 -22.61
CA GLN A 119 -32.55 9.15 -21.28
C GLN A 119 -31.64 9.87 -20.27
N PRO A 120 -32.19 10.59 -19.28
CA PRO A 120 -31.36 11.29 -18.32
C PRO A 120 -30.51 10.28 -17.53
N PRO A 121 -29.22 10.57 -17.30
CA PRO A 121 -28.36 9.67 -16.56
C PRO A 121 -28.88 9.59 -15.11
N ALA A 122 -29.33 8.41 -14.69
CA ALA A 122 -29.37 8.09 -13.27
C ALA A 122 -27.97 8.41 -12.71
N VAL A 123 -27.91 9.21 -11.65
CA VAL A 123 -26.66 9.70 -11.03
C VAL A 123 -25.72 8.51 -10.84
N ARG A 124 -24.76 8.32 -11.75
CA ARG A 124 -23.72 7.29 -11.62
C ARG A 124 -22.82 7.77 -10.50
N LYS A 125 -23.04 7.25 -9.28
CA LYS A 125 -22.11 7.46 -8.17
C LYS A 125 -20.70 7.09 -8.65
N LEU A 126 -19.73 7.96 -8.39
CA LEU A 126 -18.33 7.69 -8.71
C LEU A 126 -17.88 6.44 -7.93
N VAL A 127 -16.92 5.68 -8.46
CA VAL A 127 -16.46 4.42 -7.85
C VAL A 127 -16.11 4.61 -6.36
N TRP A 128 -15.49 5.73 -6.01
CA TRP A 128 -15.10 6.09 -4.64
C TRP A 128 -16.28 6.47 -3.70
N GLN A 129 -17.49 6.63 -4.21
CA GLN A 129 -18.71 6.98 -3.45
C GLN A 129 -19.75 5.84 -3.43
N SER A 130 -19.42 4.69 -4.03
CA SER A 130 -20.38 3.63 -4.35
C SER A 130 -20.47 2.52 -3.31
N GLY A 131 -19.49 2.41 -2.41
CA GLY A 131 -19.44 1.30 -1.47
C GLY A 131 -20.01 1.63 -0.09
N GLU A 132 -20.07 0.59 0.72
CA GLU A 132 -20.64 0.57 2.06
C GLU A 132 -19.54 0.45 3.12
N VAL A 133 -19.90 0.69 4.38
CA VAL A 133 -19.01 0.54 5.53
C VAL A 133 -19.18 -0.82 6.18
N TYR A 134 -18.06 -1.52 6.39
CA TYR A 134 -18.05 -2.87 6.95
C TYR A 134 -17.01 -3.03 8.05
N THR A 135 -17.29 -3.94 8.97
CA THR A 135 -16.24 -4.65 9.71
C THR A 135 -15.66 -5.79 8.89
N LEU A 136 -14.47 -6.26 9.27
CA LEU A 136 -13.83 -7.43 8.63
C LEU A 136 -14.73 -8.66 8.65
N GLU A 137 -15.45 -8.90 9.74
CA GLU A 137 -16.36 -10.04 9.89
C GLU A 137 -17.57 -9.94 8.96
N GLN A 138 -18.22 -8.77 8.91
CA GLN A 138 -19.35 -8.54 8.02
C GLN A 138 -18.96 -8.72 6.55
N PHE A 139 -17.81 -8.17 6.15
CA PHE A 139 -17.33 -8.30 4.78
C PHE A 139 -16.92 -9.74 4.44
N GLU A 140 -16.33 -10.48 5.39
CA GLU A 140 -16.03 -11.90 5.19
C GLU A 140 -17.31 -12.74 4.99
N LEU A 141 -18.37 -12.48 5.77
CA LEU A 141 -19.67 -13.16 5.60
C LEU A 141 -20.28 -12.86 4.22
N LYS A 142 -20.27 -11.58 3.81
CA LYS A 142 -20.72 -11.16 2.47
C LYS A 142 -19.91 -11.86 1.36
N SER A 143 -18.59 -11.87 1.48
CA SER A 143 -17.67 -12.51 0.53
C SER A 143 -17.94 -14.01 0.39
N LYS A 144 -18.17 -14.71 1.51
CA LYS A 144 -18.52 -16.15 1.49
C LYS A 144 -19.87 -16.42 0.84
N ALA A 145 -20.89 -15.60 1.14
CA ALA A 145 -22.21 -15.75 0.52
C ALA A 145 -22.13 -15.56 -1.00
N PHE A 146 -21.39 -14.55 -1.46
CA PHE A 146 -21.15 -14.33 -2.88
C PHE A 146 -20.40 -15.49 -3.53
N ALA A 147 -19.30 -15.96 -2.91
CA ALA A 147 -18.52 -17.08 -3.44
C ALA A 147 -19.36 -18.36 -3.54
N LYS A 148 -20.22 -18.65 -2.55
CA LYS A 148 -21.14 -19.79 -2.58
C LYS A 148 -22.14 -19.68 -3.74
N ASN A 149 -22.64 -18.47 -4.03
CA ASN A 149 -23.55 -18.24 -5.15
C ASN A 149 -22.87 -18.47 -6.50
N GLN A 150 -21.64 -17.97 -6.67
CA GLN A 150 -20.89 -18.10 -7.92
C GLN A 150 -20.37 -19.53 -8.17
N LEU A 151 -19.87 -20.19 -7.11
CA LEU A 151 -19.14 -21.45 -7.21
C LEU A 151 -19.96 -22.69 -6.83
N GLY A 152 -21.16 -22.53 -6.26
CA GLY A 152 -21.92 -23.63 -5.66
C GLY A 152 -22.35 -24.75 -6.62
N LEU A 153 -22.32 -24.50 -7.94
CA LEU A 153 -22.60 -25.51 -8.95
C LEU A 153 -21.34 -26.09 -9.61
N VAL A 154 -20.16 -25.58 -9.30
CA VAL A 154 -18.88 -26.02 -9.86
C VAL A 154 -18.41 -27.27 -9.13
N ARG A 155 -18.02 -28.30 -9.89
CA ARG A 155 -17.64 -29.60 -9.33
C ARG A 155 -16.31 -29.53 -8.56
N ASP A 156 -15.26 -29.06 -9.23
CA ASP A 156 -13.90 -29.02 -8.72
C ASP A 156 -13.35 -27.59 -8.81
N VAL A 157 -13.25 -26.91 -7.67
CA VAL A 157 -12.80 -25.52 -7.58
C VAL A 157 -11.28 -25.48 -7.38
N SER A 158 -10.54 -25.45 -8.48
CA SER A 158 -9.09 -25.20 -8.47
C SER A 158 -8.77 -23.72 -8.75
N PRO A 159 -7.56 -23.22 -8.43
CA PRO A 159 -7.15 -21.85 -8.78
C PRO A 159 -7.32 -21.54 -10.27
N LEU A 160 -6.93 -22.47 -11.14
CA LEU A 160 -7.05 -22.35 -12.60
C LEU A 160 -8.51 -22.31 -13.06
N VAL A 161 -9.41 -23.02 -12.38
CA VAL A 161 -10.86 -22.95 -12.63
C VAL A 161 -11.42 -21.60 -12.21
N ILE A 162 -11.03 -21.06 -11.05
CA ILE A 162 -11.44 -19.71 -10.62
C ILE A 162 -10.98 -18.66 -11.63
N GLU A 163 -9.75 -18.80 -12.13
CA GLU A 163 -9.15 -17.92 -13.13
C GLU A 163 -9.89 -17.99 -14.47
N ALA A 164 -10.22 -19.19 -14.94
CA ALA A 164 -11.03 -19.38 -16.15
C ALA A 164 -12.43 -18.76 -15.99
N LEU A 165 -13.05 -18.91 -14.81
CA LEU A 165 -14.34 -18.29 -14.51
C LEU A 165 -14.26 -16.76 -14.47
N PHE A 166 -13.15 -16.19 -13.98
CA PHE A 166 -12.94 -14.74 -14.00
C PHE A 166 -12.91 -14.19 -15.43
N TRP A 167 -12.11 -14.80 -16.32
CA TRP A 167 -12.02 -14.37 -17.73
C TRP A 167 -13.30 -14.65 -18.53
N LYS A 168 -14.05 -15.68 -18.15
CA LYS A 168 -15.39 -15.88 -18.67
C LYS A 168 -16.33 -14.77 -18.22
N ALA A 169 -16.37 -14.45 -16.93
CA ALA A 169 -17.20 -13.39 -16.37
C ALA A 169 -16.85 -12.02 -16.96
N SER A 170 -15.57 -11.73 -17.25
CA SER A 170 -15.15 -10.48 -17.89
C SER A 170 -15.69 -10.31 -19.32
N SER A 171 -16.11 -11.39 -19.97
CA SER A 171 -16.66 -11.40 -21.33
C SER A 171 -18.19 -11.53 -21.37
N GLU A 172 -18.82 -11.69 -20.21
CA GLU A 172 -20.26 -11.88 -20.05
C GLU A 172 -20.94 -10.61 -19.54
N LYS A 173 -22.23 -10.72 -19.20
CA LYS A 173 -22.99 -9.60 -18.62
C LYS A 173 -22.34 -9.12 -17.33
N PRO A 174 -22.28 -7.80 -17.10
CA PRO A 174 -21.56 -7.29 -15.96
C PRO A 174 -22.14 -7.70 -14.61
N ILE A 175 -21.26 -8.10 -13.70
CA ILE A 175 -21.56 -8.36 -12.29
C ILE A 175 -20.91 -7.29 -11.41
N HIS A 176 -21.57 -6.97 -10.30
CA HIS A 176 -21.07 -6.00 -9.33
C HIS A 176 -20.33 -6.72 -8.21
N ILE A 177 -19.13 -6.25 -7.90
CA ILE A 177 -18.23 -6.80 -6.90
C ILE A 177 -17.82 -5.67 -5.97
N GLU A 178 -17.70 -5.94 -4.68
CA GLU A 178 -17.18 -4.97 -3.74
C GLU A 178 -15.76 -5.31 -3.32
N TYR A 179 -14.98 -4.28 -3.03
CA TYR A 179 -13.61 -4.42 -2.55
C TYR A 179 -13.23 -3.16 -1.78
N ALA A 180 -12.20 -3.24 -0.96
CA ALA A 180 -11.59 -2.07 -0.36
C ALA A 180 -10.12 -2.05 -0.76
N ASN A 181 -9.71 -1.00 -1.45
CA ASN A 181 -8.33 -0.72 -1.77
C ASN A 181 -7.89 0.57 -1.07
N ASP A 182 -6.58 0.74 -0.94
CA ASP A 182 -6.00 1.94 -0.35
C ASP A 182 -6.58 2.24 1.04
N VAL A 183 -6.81 1.19 1.84
CA VAL A 183 -7.25 1.35 3.23
C VAL A 183 -6.02 1.58 4.10
N PRO A 184 -5.89 2.71 4.82
CA PRO A 184 -4.73 2.96 5.66
C PRO A 184 -4.63 1.90 6.77
N GLY A 185 -3.50 1.21 6.86
CA GLY A 185 -3.25 0.30 7.96
C GLY A 185 -2.28 -0.84 7.66
N SER A 186 -2.24 -1.82 8.54
CA SER A 186 -1.36 -2.98 8.43
C SER A 186 -1.93 -4.22 9.12
N GLY A 187 -1.73 -5.39 8.52
CA GLY A 187 -1.97 -6.69 9.18
C GLY A 187 -0.77 -7.21 9.97
N PHE A 188 0.40 -6.58 9.83
CA PHE A 188 1.56 -6.85 10.67
C PHE A 188 1.38 -6.22 12.06
N GLY A 189 2.02 -6.80 13.06
CA GLY A 189 2.14 -6.16 14.36
C GLY A 189 2.94 -4.86 14.26
N GLU A 190 2.70 -3.94 15.19
CA GLU A 190 3.51 -2.74 15.28
C GLU A 190 4.94 -3.12 15.68
N PRO A 191 5.97 -2.61 14.98
CA PRO A 191 7.36 -2.90 15.31
C PRO A 191 7.71 -2.31 16.70
N GLU A 192 8.46 -3.07 17.49
CA GLU A 192 8.97 -2.63 18.78
C GLU A 192 10.31 -1.88 18.64
N GLY A 193 10.64 -0.97 19.56
CA GLY A 193 11.98 -0.33 19.60
C GLY A 193 12.25 0.81 18.58
N SER A 194 13.50 0.91 18.10
CA SER A 194 14.05 2.02 17.29
C SER A 194 13.27 2.38 16.02
N PHE A 195 12.44 1.47 15.50
CA PHE A 195 11.55 1.75 14.36
C PHE A 195 10.42 2.75 14.70
N ARG A 196 10.15 3.01 15.99
CA ARG A 196 9.16 4.00 16.44
C ARG A 196 9.56 5.46 16.19
N TYR A 197 10.85 5.75 15.97
CA TYR A 197 11.31 7.14 15.80
C TYR A 197 10.67 7.81 14.57
N PHE A 198 10.34 7.05 13.53
CA PHE A 198 9.72 7.58 12.31
C PHE A 198 8.25 7.95 12.51
N HIS A 199 7.47 7.14 13.25
CA HIS A 199 6.05 7.45 13.52
C HIS A 199 5.83 8.68 14.42
N ARG A 200 6.82 9.13 15.20
CA ARG A 200 6.67 10.33 16.07
C ARG A 200 6.56 11.64 15.27
N LEU A 201 7.12 11.71 14.05
CA LEU A 201 7.06 12.92 13.23
C LEU A 201 5.63 13.21 12.72
N ARG A 202 4.82 12.16 12.49
CA ARG A 202 3.39 12.27 12.16
C ARG A 202 2.59 13.05 13.22
N ARG A 203 2.97 12.95 14.51
CA ARG A 203 2.28 13.67 15.59
C ARG A 203 2.69 15.14 15.70
N ARG A 204 3.97 15.47 15.50
CA ARG A 204 4.47 16.86 15.64
C ARG A 204 3.99 17.78 14.52
N ARG A 205 3.88 17.29 13.27
CA ARG A 205 3.45 18.15 12.14
C ARG A 205 1.95 18.47 12.17
N ARG A 206 1.08 17.54 12.60
CA ARG A 206 -0.36 17.81 12.78
C ARG A 206 -0.65 18.84 13.87
N THR A 207 0.21 18.98 14.89
CA THR A 207 0.06 20.03 15.92
C THR A 207 0.49 21.40 15.40
N PHE A 208 1.52 21.47 14.54
CA PHE A 208 2.00 22.73 13.99
C PHE A 208 1.06 23.32 12.92
N ASN A 209 0.47 22.47 12.07
CA ASN A 209 -0.43 22.93 11.00
C ASN A 209 -1.84 23.32 11.47
N ARG A 210 -2.15 23.16 12.77
CA ARG A 210 -3.44 23.56 13.34
C ARG A 210 -3.41 24.95 14.01
N ASN A 211 -2.24 25.56 14.14
CA ASN A 211 -2.04 26.85 14.83
C ASN A 211 -1.66 28.03 13.93
N THR A 212 -1.74 27.90 12.61
CA THR A 212 -1.53 29.01 11.67
C THR A 212 -2.75 29.19 10.77
N GLY A 213 -3.85 29.61 11.39
CA GLY A 213 -5.05 30.10 10.73
C GLY A 213 -5.46 31.43 11.33
N GLY A 214 -4.87 32.52 10.82
CA GLY A 214 -5.20 33.89 11.19
C GLY A 214 -4.89 34.80 10.03
N TYR A 215 -5.88 34.98 9.14
CA TYR A 215 -5.86 36.00 8.09
C TYR A 215 -5.71 37.38 8.72
N ASN A 216 -4.78 38.19 8.20
CA ASN A 216 -4.93 39.63 8.26
C ASN A 216 -4.54 40.24 6.91
N SER A 217 -5.50 40.92 6.30
CA SER A 217 -5.43 41.60 5.02
C SER A 217 -4.55 42.86 5.11
N GLY A 218 -3.67 43.09 4.13
CA GLY A 218 -2.94 44.35 4.06
C GLY A 218 -2.05 44.53 2.82
N LYS A 219 -2.67 45.01 1.74
CA LYS A 219 -2.11 45.83 0.64
C LYS A 219 -0.77 45.39 0.02
N TYR A 220 -0.88 44.83 -1.19
CA TYR A 220 0.19 44.86 -2.18
C TYR A 220 0.38 46.30 -2.68
N GLN A 221 1.59 46.83 -2.55
CA GLN A 221 2.05 47.97 -3.34
C GLN A 221 3.28 47.53 -4.13
N VAL A 222 3.10 47.47 -5.44
CA VAL A 222 4.14 47.28 -6.45
C VAL A 222 4.94 48.56 -6.54
N ASN A 223 6.28 48.48 -6.57
CA ASN A 223 7.09 49.46 -7.28
C ASN A 223 8.35 48.80 -7.85
N SER A 224 8.58 49.14 -9.12
CA SER A 224 9.58 48.68 -10.07
C SER A 224 10.93 49.41 -9.96
N MET A 225 11.99 48.76 -10.49
CA MET A 225 13.21 49.35 -11.09
C MET A 225 14.16 50.09 -10.11
N SER A 226 15.49 50.14 -10.27
CA SER A 226 16.49 49.65 -11.24
C SER A 226 17.88 49.98 -10.67
N SER A 227 18.90 49.21 -11.09
CA SER A 227 20.35 49.53 -11.23
C SER A 227 21.02 50.64 -10.40
N ASN A 228 22.16 50.32 -9.77
CA ASN A 228 23.47 50.79 -10.27
C ASN A 228 24.66 50.12 -9.56
N CYS A 229 25.65 49.74 -10.38
CA CYS A 229 27.01 49.39 -9.98
C CYS A 229 27.85 50.67 -9.85
N GLU A 230 28.77 50.72 -8.89
CA GLU A 230 30.01 51.51 -9.03
C GLU A 230 31.19 50.77 -8.38
N ASN A 231 32.26 50.66 -9.17
CA ASN A 231 33.59 50.19 -8.80
C ASN A 231 34.40 51.31 -8.15
N LYS A 232 35.32 50.96 -7.25
CA LYS A 232 36.61 51.66 -7.09
C LYS A 232 37.72 50.69 -6.69
N GLU A 233 38.68 50.51 -7.59
CA GLU A 233 39.99 49.91 -7.35
C GLU A 233 40.90 50.88 -6.58
N GLN A 234 41.81 50.37 -5.74
CA GLN A 234 43.23 50.72 -5.84
C GLN A 234 44.16 49.72 -5.12
N SER A 235 45.28 49.45 -5.78
CA SER A 235 46.35 48.49 -5.50
C SER A 235 47.28 48.84 -4.33
N THR A 236 47.98 47.85 -3.74
CA THR A 236 49.47 47.77 -3.80
C THR A 236 50.03 46.48 -3.19
N LYS A 237 51.18 46.07 -3.74
CA LYS A 237 51.98 44.85 -3.53
C LYS A 237 52.66 44.80 -2.16
N ASN A 238 52.95 43.58 -1.66
CA ASN A 238 54.32 43.08 -1.33
C ASN A 238 54.28 41.80 -0.47
N SER A 239 55.08 40.80 -0.87
CA SER A 239 55.66 39.73 -0.04
C SER A 239 57.20 39.98 0.02
N PRO A 240 58.07 39.28 0.78
CA PRO A 240 57.90 38.08 1.63
C PRO A 240 58.68 38.06 2.99
N ASN A 241 58.64 36.90 3.68
CA ASN A 241 59.55 36.37 4.71
C ASN A 241 59.50 36.90 6.17
N SER A 242 59.11 36.05 7.14
CA SER A 242 60.07 35.27 7.94
C SER A 242 59.37 34.30 8.92
N SER A 243 60.12 33.28 9.32
CA SER A 243 59.81 32.06 10.06
C SER A 243 59.69 32.17 11.58
N ARG A 244 58.86 31.31 12.20
CA ARG A 244 59.07 30.48 13.43
C ARG A 244 57.70 30.15 14.05
N GLU A 245 57.23 28.89 14.07
CA GLU A 245 57.57 27.71 14.90
C GLU A 245 56.49 27.45 15.98
N THR A 246 55.95 26.22 15.98
CA THR A 246 55.17 25.52 17.04
C THR A 246 53.80 26.11 17.41
N SER A 247 52.68 25.38 17.36
CA SER A 247 52.40 24.17 18.15
C SER A 247 51.21 23.40 17.57
N LYS A 248 51.31 22.06 17.60
CA LYS A 248 50.25 21.11 17.26
C LYS A 248 49.20 21.09 18.37
N VAL A 249 47.92 21.24 18.03
CA VAL A 249 46.80 20.91 18.92
C VAL A 249 45.99 19.79 18.26
N SER A 250 46.19 18.59 18.80
CA SER A 250 45.43 17.38 18.55
C SER A 250 44.07 17.46 19.25
N ILE A 251 42.99 17.37 18.46
CA ILE A 251 41.62 17.24 18.99
C ILE A 251 41.32 15.74 19.14
N SER A 252 41.29 15.29 20.39
CA SER A 252 40.94 13.94 20.81
C SER A 252 39.42 13.72 20.73
N LEU A 253 39.00 12.71 19.95
CA LEU A 253 37.67 12.10 19.98
C LEU A 253 37.57 11.16 21.19
N PRO A 254 36.47 11.17 21.98
CA PRO A 254 36.30 10.20 23.04
C PRO A 254 35.85 8.85 22.49
N THR A 255 36.69 7.83 22.69
CA THR A 255 36.38 6.41 22.66
C THR A 255 35.35 6.09 23.76
N ILE A 256 34.14 5.65 23.40
CA ILE A 256 33.23 5.01 24.36
C ILE A 256 33.41 3.49 24.24
N LEU A 257 34.13 2.98 25.22
CA LEU A 257 34.33 1.57 25.52
C LEU A 257 32.99 0.93 25.92
N SER A 258 32.61 -0.14 25.22
CA SER A 258 31.46 -0.98 25.56
C SER A 258 31.84 -1.95 26.67
N ASN A 259 31.32 -1.70 27.88
CA ASN A 259 30.95 -2.71 28.86
C ASN A 259 30.16 -2.03 29.98
N GLU A 260 28.88 -2.39 30.13
CA GLU A 260 28.35 -2.81 31.42
C GLU A 260 26.95 -3.42 31.28
N THR A 261 26.87 -4.68 31.67
CA THR A 261 25.68 -5.44 31.99
C THR A 261 25.05 -4.84 33.25
N SER A 262 23.78 -4.41 33.21
CA SER A 262 22.83 -4.66 34.32
C SER A 262 21.43 -4.04 34.13
N GLN A 263 20.45 -4.88 34.47
CA GLN A 263 19.17 -4.53 35.10
C GLN A 263 18.07 -3.91 34.22
N PHE A 264 17.35 -4.80 33.53
CA PHE A 264 15.96 -4.57 33.17
C PHE A 264 15.10 -4.49 34.45
N SER A 265 14.64 -3.29 34.77
CA SER A 265 13.59 -3.09 35.77
C SER A 265 12.25 -3.59 35.20
N ASN A 266 11.68 -4.58 35.88
CA ASN A 266 10.34 -5.10 35.63
C ASN A 266 9.29 -4.03 35.97
N GLN A 267 8.88 -3.24 34.99
CA GLN A 267 7.58 -2.57 35.05
C GLN A 267 6.54 -3.44 34.35
N LYS A 268 5.64 -4.00 35.17
CA LYS A 268 4.45 -4.76 34.79
C LYS A 268 3.58 -3.96 33.80
N SER A 269 3.62 -4.31 32.52
CA SER A 269 2.48 -4.09 31.62
C SER A 269 1.75 -5.42 31.43
N SER A 270 0.47 -5.43 31.74
CA SER A 270 -0.42 -6.57 31.96
C SER A 270 -0.66 -7.46 30.73
N ASN A 271 -0.40 -8.76 30.91
CA ASN A 271 -1.04 -9.98 30.35
C ASN A 271 -1.36 -10.17 28.86
N THR A 272 -1.23 -9.19 27.96
CA THR A 272 -1.53 -9.37 26.51
C THR A 272 -0.30 -9.69 25.66
N SER A 273 0.91 -9.41 26.15
CA SER A 273 2.17 -9.61 25.42
C SER A 273 2.64 -11.06 25.36
N LYS A 274 2.35 -11.86 26.40
CA LYS A 274 2.80 -13.26 26.49
C LYS A 274 2.09 -14.19 25.49
N GLU A 275 0.84 -13.92 25.12
CA GLU A 275 0.12 -14.77 24.15
C GLU A 275 0.59 -14.55 22.70
N MET A 276 1.04 -13.34 22.33
CA MET A 276 1.43 -13.05 20.95
C MET A 276 2.83 -13.57 20.58
N GLN A 277 3.75 -13.64 21.55
CA GLN A 277 5.12 -14.18 21.39
C GLN A 277 5.20 -15.68 21.04
N GLY A 278 4.07 -16.41 21.00
CA GLY A 278 4.02 -17.79 20.53
C GLY A 278 3.70 -17.97 19.04
N SER A 279 3.24 -16.93 18.34
CA SER A 279 2.75 -17.03 16.95
C SER A 279 3.76 -16.57 15.88
N ALA A 280 3.78 -17.19 14.70
CA ALA A 280 4.66 -16.72 13.61
C ALA A 280 4.52 -15.21 13.27
N GLY A 281 3.36 -14.62 13.58
CA GLY A 281 3.10 -13.20 13.42
C GLY A 281 3.99 -12.28 14.26
N TRP A 282 4.41 -12.67 15.48
CA TRP A 282 5.33 -11.83 16.26
C TRP A 282 6.70 -11.74 15.58
N LYS A 283 7.19 -12.85 15.00
CA LYS A 283 8.45 -12.86 14.24
C LYS A 283 8.38 -11.91 13.05
N LEU A 284 7.24 -11.89 12.36
CA LEU A 284 7.00 -10.97 11.25
C LEU A 284 6.87 -9.50 11.68
N SER A 285 6.47 -9.21 12.92
CA SER A 285 6.30 -7.81 13.40
C SER A 285 7.63 -7.07 13.47
N ASN A 286 8.67 -7.76 13.95
CA ASN A 286 10.02 -7.21 14.08
C ASN A 286 10.94 -7.64 12.92
N CYS A 287 10.36 -8.23 11.87
CA CYS A 287 11.09 -8.63 10.68
C CYS A 287 11.38 -7.41 9.79
N PRO A 288 12.57 -7.31 9.17
CA PRO A 288 12.88 -6.30 8.15
C PRO A 288 11.91 -6.31 6.95
N TRP A 289 11.24 -7.44 6.68
CA TRP A 289 10.21 -7.58 5.65
C TRP A 289 8.83 -7.04 6.08
N ASN A 290 8.67 -6.52 7.29
CA ASN A 290 7.45 -5.83 7.69
C ASN A 290 7.27 -4.59 6.81
N LEU A 291 6.18 -4.55 6.03
CA LEU A 291 5.94 -3.48 5.05
C LEU A 291 5.79 -2.09 5.70
N GLN A 292 5.60 -2.01 7.02
CA GLN A 292 5.60 -0.74 7.77
C GLN A 292 7.00 -0.12 7.91
N VAL A 293 8.07 -0.89 7.75
CA VAL A 293 9.45 -0.41 7.95
C VAL A 293 10.33 -0.54 6.71
N ILE A 294 9.98 -1.41 5.76
CA ILE A 294 10.86 -1.75 4.64
C ILE A 294 11.25 -0.54 3.79
N ALA A 295 10.31 0.38 3.52
CA ALA A 295 10.58 1.60 2.75
C ALA A 295 11.69 2.48 3.39
N ARG A 296 11.90 2.38 4.71
CA ARG A 296 12.93 3.13 5.45
C ARG A 296 14.16 2.31 5.79
N SER A 297 14.27 1.08 5.29
CA SER A 297 15.41 0.21 5.56
C SER A 297 16.69 0.73 4.91
N PRO A 298 17.88 0.43 5.46
CA PRO A 298 19.15 0.68 4.77
C PRO A 298 19.12 0.11 3.34
N GLY A 299 19.63 0.86 2.37
CA GLY A 299 19.58 0.50 0.95
C GLY A 299 18.33 1.01 0.20
N SER A 300 17.25 1.38 0.90
CA SER A 300 16.08 2.01 0.25
C SER A 300 16.30 3.51 0.02
N LEU A 301 16.07 3.99 -1.20
CA LEU A 301 16.08 5.42 -1.53
C LEU A 301 14.94 6.19 -0.87
N THR A 302 13.78 5.55 -0.67
CA THR A 302 12.62 6.21 -0.05
C THR A 302 12.84 6.50 1.44
N ARG A 303 13.93 5.96 2.03
CA ARG A 303 14.39 6.33 3.38
C ARG A 303 14.66 7.83 3.54
N PHE A 304 15.03 8.54 2.48
CA PHE A 304 15.36 9.96 2.52
C PHE A 304 14.15 10.89 2.34
N MET A 305 12.96 10.36 2.04
CA MET A 305 11.74 11.17 1.89
C MET A 305 11.34 11.79 3.24
N PRO A 306 11.14 13.10 3.39
CA PRO A 306 10.86 13.69 4.70
C PRO A 306 9.48 13.34 5.24
N ASP A 307 8.53 13.09 4.35
CA ASP A 307 7.13 12.85 4.66
C ASP A 307 6.72 11.39 4.50
N ASP A 308 5.68 11.01 5.25
CA ASP A 308 5.01 9.73 5.05
C ASP A 308 4.00 9.86 3.91
N ILE A 309 4.24 9.14 2.83
CA ILE A 309 3.38 9.10 1.65
C ILE A 309 2.62 7.76 1.69
N PRO A 310 1.28 7.75 1.87
CA PRO A 310 0.47 6.55 1.80
C PRO A 310 0.67 5.81 0.48
N GLY A 311 0.86 4.50 0.53
CA GLY A 311 1.15 3.67 -0.65
C GLY A 311 2.64 3.60 -1.01
N VAL A 312 3.45 4.61 -0.65
CA VAL A 312 4.88 4.65 -1.00
C VAL A 312 5.78 4.36 0.21
N THR A 313 5.67 5.14 1.27
CA THR A 313 6.49 4.95 2.50
C THR A 313 5.68 4.43 3.69
N SER A 314 4.36 4.34 3.54
CA SER A 314 3.45 3.75 4.51
C SER A 314 2.53 2.75 3.78
N PRO A 315 2.38 1.51 4.27
CA PRO A 315 1.62 0.49 3.56
C PRO A 315 0.13 0.78 3.57
N MET A 316 -0.56 0.24 2.57
CA MET A 316 -2.01 0.25 2.45
C MET A 316 -2.54 -1.19 2.48
N VAL A 317 -3.76 -1.36 2.97
CA VAL A 317 -4.45 -2.65 3.05
C VAL A 317 -5.44 -2.77 1.89
N TYR A 318 -5.45 -3.96 1.29
CA TYR A 318 -6.41 -4.35 0.27
C TYR A 318 -7.25 -5.51 0.80
N ILE A 319 -8.57 -5.35 0.76
CA ILE A 319 -9.57 -6.34 1.20
C ILE A 319 -10.44 -6.67 -0.01
N GLY A 320 -10.36 -7.92 -0.47
CA GLY A 320 -11.07 -8.37 -1.66
C GLY A 320 -12.01 -9.55 -1.38
N MET A 321 -12.91 -9.78 -2.32
CA MET A 321 -13.75 -10.98 -2.42
C MET A 321 -13.49 -11.69 -3.75
N LEU A 322 -14.20 -12.79 -4.00
CA LEU A 322 -14.10 -13.51 -5.26
C LEU A 322 -14.34 -12.54 -6.44
N PHE A 323 -13.45 -12.58 -7.42
CA PHE A 323 -13.42 -11.74 -8.62
C PHE A 323 -13.11 -10.26 -8.43
N SER A 324 -12.84 -9.76 -7.22
CA SER A 324 -12.28 -8.41 -7.06
C SER A 324 -10.98 -8.28 -7.84
N TRP A 325 -10.83 -7.23 -8.64
CA TRP A 325 -9.71 -7.09 -9.58
C TRP A 325 -9.08 -5.70 -9.50
N PHE A 326 -7.86 -5.57 -10.00
CA PHE A 326 -7.20 -4.29 -10.23
C PHE A 326 -6.79 -4.23 -11.70
N ALA A 327 -6.95 -3.06 -12.31
CA ALA A 327 -6.64 -2.86 -13.71
C ALA A 327 -5.14 -2.95 -13.96
N TRP A 328 -4.77 -3.14 -15.23
CA TRP A 328 -3.40 -2.96 -15.68
C TRP A 328 -2.90 -1.56 -15.30
N HIS A 329 -1.76 -1.50 -14.61
CA HIS A 329 -1.09 -0.28 -14.20
C HIS A 329 0.40 -0.54 -14.02
N VAL A 330 1.16 0.54 -13.98
CA VAL A 330 2.53 0.60 -13.47
C VAL A 330 2.51 1.42 -12.18
N GLU A 331 3.44 1.15 -11.28
CA GLU A 331 3.55 1.89 -10.02
C GLU A 331 4.02 3.33 -10.27
N ASP A 332 3.63 4.25 -9.38
CA ASP A 332 4.07 5.64 -9.43
C ASP A 332 5.61 5.72 -9.42
N HIS A 333 6.15 6.53 -10.33
CA HIS A 333 7.60 6.67 -10.53
C HIS A 333 8.34 5.35 -10.81
N GLU A 334 7.63 4.33 -11.32
CA GLU A 334 8.18 3.01 -11.63
C GLU A 334 8.88 2.36 -10.41
N LEU A 335 8.37 2.68 -9.21
CA LEU A 335 8.90 2.13 -7.97
C LEU A 335 8.62 0.62 -7.89
N HIS A 336 9.46 -0.08 -7.13
CA HIS A 336 9.19 -1.46 -6.77
C HIS A 336 7.95 -1.55 -5.86
N SER A 337 7.03 -2.44 -6.22
CA SER A 337 5.87 -2.80 -5.39
C SER A 337 6.15 -4.06 -4.58
N LEU A 338 5.83 -4.04 -3.28
CA LEU A 338 5.85 -5.24 -2.44
C LEU A 338 4.45 -5.51 -1.88
N ASN A 339 3.92 -6.68 -2.19
CA ASN A 339 2.62 -7.14 -1.71
C ASN A 339 2.76 -8.34 -0.77
N PHE A 340 2.11 -8.29 0.39
CA PHE A 340 2.06 -9.42 1.32
C PHE A 340 0.61 -9.88 1.53
N LEU A 341 0.30 -11.10 1.10
CA LEU A 341 -0.99 -11.74 1.34
C LEU A 341 -1.06 -12.26 2.79
N HIS A 342 -1.64 -11.47 3.69
CA HIS A 342 -1.73 -11.81 5.11
C HIS A 342 -2.59 -13.05 5.40
N THR A 343 -3.78 -13.14 4.80
CA THR A 343 -4.76 -14.22 5.04
C THR A 343 -5.82 -14.21 3.94
N GLY A 344 -6.59 -15.30 3.83
CA GLY A 344 -7.67 -15.45 2.86
C GLY A 344 -7.29 -16.31 1.64
N SER A 345 -8.12 -16.22 0.61
CA SER A 345 -7.94 -16.95 -0.65
C SER A 345 -6.76 -16.40 -1.48
N PRO A 346 -6.17 -17.20 -2.39
CA PRO A 346 -5.11 -16.74 -3.28
C PRO A 346 -5.50 -15.52 -4.14
N LYS A 347 -4.50 -14.73 -4.51
CA LYS A 347 -4.61 -13.61 -5.46
C LYS A 347 -3.80 -13.96 -6.71
N THR A 348 -4.44 -13.93 -7.87
CA THR A 348 -3.79 -14.15 -9.16
C THR A 348 -3.20 -12.83 -9.68
N TRP A 349 -1.98 -12.89 -10.22
CA TRP A 349 -1.29 -11.74 -10.79
C TRP A 349 -0.87 -12.06 -12.22
N TYR A 350 -1.01 -11.07 -13.10
CA TYR A 350 -0.37 -11.04 -14.41
C TYR A 350 0.58 -9.86 -14.43
N ALA A 351 1.72 -10.04 -15.10
CA ALA A 351 2.70 -8.99 -15.25
C ALA A 351 3.22 -8.97 -16.69
N VAL A 352 3.63 -7.78 -17.10
CA VAL A 352 4.40 -7.56 -18.32
C VAL A 352 5.78 -7.10 -17.87
N PRO A 353 6.88 -7.69 -18.37
CA PRO A 353 8.22 -7.24 -18.02
C PRO A 353 8.45 -5.79 -18.47
N GLY A 354 9.27 -5.05 -17.72
CA GLY A 354 9.50 -3.61 -17.97
C GLY A 354 9.96 -3.31 -19.40
N ASP A 355 10.82 -4.16 -19.97
CA ASP A 355 11.32 -4.04 -21.35
C ASP A 355 10.20 -4.10 -22.41
N TYR A 356 9.02 -4.62 -22.07
CA TYR A 356 7.85 -4.73 -22.95
C TYR A 356 6.75 -3.70 -22.63
N ALA A 357 6.98 -2.75 -21.71
CA ALA A 357 5.97 -1.77 -21.31
C ALA A 357 5.41 -0.99 -22.51
N PHE A 358 6.27 -0.43 -23.36
CA PHE A 358 5.85 0.32 -24.55
C PHE A 358 5.07 -0.54 -25.55
N ALA A 359 5.51 -1.77 -25.79
CA ALA A 359 4.80 -2.70 -26.68
C ALA A 359 3.40 -3.03 -26.14
N PHE A 360 3.28 -3.20 -24.82
CA PHE A 360 1.99 -3.43 -24.17
C PHE A 360 1.07 -2.21 -24.28
N GLU A 361 1.56 -1.00 -24.03
CA GLU A 361 0.81 0.24 -24.21
C GLU A 361 0.29 0.39 -25.65
N GLU A 362 1.13 0.06 -26.64
CA GLU A 362 0.73 0.09 -28.04
C GLU A 362 -0.38 -0.92 -28.35
N VAL A 363 -0.31 -2.14 -27.81
CA VAL A 363 -1.37 -3.14 -27.94
C VAL A 363 -2.67 -2.64 -27.33
N ILE A 364 -2.63 -2.05 -26.12
CA ILE A 364 -3.82 -1.49 -25.47
C ILE A 364 -4.41 -0.32 -26.27
N ARG A 365 -3.57 0.58 -26.79
CA ARG A 365 -4.00 1.70 -27.65
C ARG A 365 -4.71 1.19 -28.92
N ASN A 366 -4.13 0.20 -29.59
CA ASN A 366 -4.63 -0.29 -30.87
C ASN A 366 -5.85 -1.22 -30.70
N GLN A 367 -5.79 -2.17 -29.78
CA GLN A 367 -6.81 -3.21 -29.61
C GLN A 367 -7.87 -2.86 -28.57
N GLY A 368 -7.50 -2.16 -27.49
CA GLY A 368 -8.42 -1.76 -26.43
C GLY A 368 -9.26 -0.54 -26.80
N TYR A 369 -8.64 0.49 -27.40
CA TYR A 369 -9.29 1.75 -27.73
C TYR A 369 -9.52 1.99 -29.24
N GLY A 370 -9.17 1.02 -30.09
CA GLY A 370 -9.39 1.10 -31.54
C GLY A 370 -8.52 2.15 -32.24
N GLY A 371 -7.34 2.46 -31.69
CA GLY A 371 -6.35 3.34 -32.31
C GLY A 371 -6.68 4.84 -32.27
N ASN A 372 -7.81 5.25 -31.70
CA ASN A 372 -8.23 6.66 -31.68
C ASN A 372 -7.85 7.32 -30.33
N ILE A 373 -6.88 8.24 -30.36
CA ILE A 373 -6.23 8.85 -29.20
C ILE A 373 -7.17 9.80 -28.43
N ASP A 374 -8.27 10.26 -29.06
CA ASP A 374 -9.20 11.25 -28.51
C ASP A 374 -10.06 10.77 -27.32
N ARG A 375 -9.90 9.52 -26.86
CA ARG A 375 -10.64 8.98 -25.70
C ARG A 375 -9.83 8.93 -24.39
N LEU A 376 -8.54 9.31 -24.42
CA LEU A 376 -7.67 9.33 -23.24
C LEU A 376 -7.70 10.68 -22.50
N GLY A 377 -8.47 11.67 -22.97
CA GLY A 377 -8.65 12.95 -22.32
C GLY A 377 -10.12 13.31 -22.15
N MET A 378 -10.73 12.90 -21.03
CA MET A 378 -11.85 13.62 -20.42
C MET A 378 -11.97 13.28 -18.93
#